data_AF-A0A3D0PV75-F1
#
_entry.id   AF-A0A3D0PV75-F1
#
_cell.length_a   1.000
_cell.length_b   1.000
_cell.length_c   1.000
_cell.angle_alpha   90.00
_cell.angle_beta   90.00
_cell.angle_gamma   90.00
#
_symmetry.space_group_name_H-M   'P 1'
#
loop_
_entity.id
_entity.type
_entity.pdbx_description
1 polymer ?
#
loop_
_entity_poly.entity_id
_entity_poly.type
_entity_poly.pdbx_seq_one_letter_code
_entity_poly.pdbx_strand_id
1 'polypeptide(L)'
;MVDQFPIVLRGYDKERVDEAFASAQETLNRLREQVKANDRTILELQGQLQEEKNKKANPNSFASLGANAQQMLASAEQTSSELLARAKKDASAVRANVQLQAETLLNNAKIDAKHITDEANAKAESLLSKASEEADAVKSKAKREADHLRADAQKSVVAQRQTVDLELTNSREEHDKRLAVERAKQERELADMQAAATEKIAAQRKSANEEISRLKSETNDQIENALAEANKKLADVREQVSKMMTDAQRRASEITDTAKAKAQELTDEAEVHRTKTMSQVNAEVEQIRADISAQQEEATKKVNELINDLKERREAARKQADELIEEAQNTRDQADEYAANKRDAADGQAASIVKQATEEADHLVEERREAAKNELEGVQKRIAELQKREAQITQRVSELRAMFANAFAGFGANGLSVVNSVDGEASDGQGAADGVPASEESVEERAADAGQNDAVVSEQHNDDVSEEPSEEAQSASAEDEAQEEHKND
;
A
#
# COMPACT_ATOMS: atom_id res chain seq x y z
N MET A 1 -74.09 -120.14 67.52
CA MET A 1 -73.81 -121.44 68.17
C MET A 1 -72.68 -121.24 69.16
N VAL A 2 -73.02 -120.97 70.43
CA VAL A 2 -72.48 -121.60 71.66
C VAL A 2 -73.50 -121.27 72.75
N ASP A 3 -73.86 -122.25 73.57
CA ASP A 3 -74.88 -122.22 74.62
C ASP A 3 -74.64 -121.10 75.67
N GLN A 4 -75.49 -120.07 75.66
CA GLN A 4 -75.38 -118.89 76.56
C GLN A 4 -76.14 -119.07 77.89
N PHE A 5 -76.89 -120.17 78.05
CA PHE A 5 -77.79 -120.37 79.18
C PHE A 5 -77.56 -121.72 79.87
N PRO A 6 -76.74 -121.79 80.94
CA PRO A 6 -76.58 -123.00 81.72
C PRO A 6 -77.90 -123.39 82.42
N ILE A 7 -78.17 -124.71 82.47
CA ILE A 7 -79.41 -125.29 83.02
C ILE A 7 -79.15 -125.79 84.45
N VAL A 8 -79.89 -125.29 85.43
CA VAL A 8 -79.90 -125.77 86.82
C VAL A 8 -81.01 -126.83 86.98
N LEU A 9 -81.01 -127.60 88.07
CA LEU A 9 -81.84 -128.82 88.27
C LEU A 9 -83.36 -128.70 88.00
N ARG A 10 -83.90 -127.49 87.79
CA ARG A 10 -85.27 -127.20 87.29
C ARG A 10 -85.37 -125.93 86.41
N GLY A 11 -84.47 -125.72 85.45
CA GLY A 11 -84.63 -124.68 84.40
C GLY A 11 -83.38 -123.86 84.10
N TYR A 12 -83.50 -122.85 83.23
CA TYR A 12 -82.39 -121.93 82.88
C TYR A 12 -82.00 -121.02 84.07
N ASP A 13 -80.73 -120.68 84.18
CA ASP A 13 -80.22 -119.70 85.14
C ASP A 13 -80.79 -118.30 84.85
N LYS A 14 -81.65 -117.81 85.76
CA LYS A 14 -82.41 -116.57 85.58
C LYS A 14 -81.52 -115.34 85.44
N GLU A 15 -80.41 -115.26 86.19
CA GLU A 15 -79.52 -114.10 86.15
C GLU A 15 -78.80 -114.00 84.80
N ARG A 16 -78.35 -115.14 84.25
CA ARG A 16 -77.74 -115.23 82.92
C ARG A 16 -78.73 -114.90 81.79
N VAL A 17 -79.99 -115.31 81.93
CA VAL A 17 -81.07 -114.99 80.99
C VAL A 17 -81.40 -113.50 81.01
N ASP A 18 -81.53 -112.90 82.19
CA ASP A 18 -81.81 -111.46 82.34
C ASP A 18 -80.66 -110.60 81.78
N GLU A 19 -79.39 -111.01 81.98
CA GLU A 19 -78.21 -110.33 81.40
C GLU A 19 -78.16 -110.45 79.86
N ALA A 20 -78.51 -111.61 79.31
CA ALA A 20 -78.62 -111.79 77.86
C ALA A 20 -79.78 -111.00 77.25
N PHE A 21 -80.91 -110.89 77.96
CA PHE A 21 -82.02 -110.03 77.53
C PHE A 21 -81.65 -108.55 77.60
N ALA A 22 -80.94 -108.11 78.64
CA ALA A 22 -80.46 -106.75 78.76
C ALA A 22 -79.49 -106.39 77.61
N SER A 23 -78.52 -107.26 77.31
CA SER A 23 -77.59 -107.06 76.18
C SER A 23 -78.29 -107.17 74.82
N ALA A 24 -79.28 -108.06 74.65
CA ALA A 24 -80.11 -108.13 73.44
C ALA A 24 -80.94 -106.85 73.25
N GLN A 25 -81.41 -106.24 74.34
CA GLN A 25 -82.19 -105.01 74.31
C GLN A 25 -81.32 -103.78 74.04
N GLU A 26 -80.09 -103.76 74.58
CA GLU A 26 -79.08 -102.75 74.27
C GLU A 26 -78.63 -102.81 72.80
N THR A 27 -78.39 -104.02 72.28
CA THR A 27 -78.06 -104.22 70.86
C THR A 27 -79.23 -103.82 69.94
N LEU A 28 -80.47 -104.12 70.32
CA LEU A 28 -81.66 -103.64 69.59
C LEU A 28 -81.77 -102.11 69.56
N ASN A 29 -81.50 -101.45 70.69
CA ASN A 29 -81.52 -99.98 70.75
C ASN A 29 -80.42 -99.38 69.87
N ARG A 30 -79.21 -99.94 69.92
CA ARG A 30 -78.09 -99.55 69.05
C ARG A 30 -78.42 -99.74 67.56
N LEU A 31 -79.03 -100.87 67.19
CA LEU A 31 -79.48 -101.13 65.81
C LEU A 31 -80.55 -100.13 65.37
N ARG A 32 -81.51 -99.79 66.24
CA ARG A 32 -82.53 -98.77 65.93
C ARG A 32 -81.94 -97.38 65.75
N GLU A 33 -80.95 -97.00 66.55
CA GLU A 33 -80.23 -95.74 66.35
C GLU A 33 -79.44 -95.73 65.04
N GLN A 34 -78.78 -96.84 64.69
CA GLN A 34 -78.10 -96.97 63.40
C GLN A 34 -79.06 -96.87 62.22
N VAL A 35 -80.24 -97.50 62.28
CA VAL A 35 -81.25 -97.38 61.22
C VAL A 35 -81.72 -95.93 61.08
N LYS A 36 -82.01 -95.23 62.19
CA LYS A 36 -82.37 -93.80 62.14
C LYS A 36 -81.26 -92.92 61.56
N ALA A 37 -80.00 -93.22 61.87
CA ALA A 37 -78.87 -92.50 61.31
C ALA A 37 -78.75 -92.75 59.80
N ASN A 38 -78.90 -94.00 59.36
CA ASN A 38 -78.86 -94.38 57.95
C ASN A 38 -80.06 -93.80 57.15
N ASP A 39 -81.26 -93.74 57.74
CA ASP A 39 -82.42 -93.14 57.06
C ASP A 39 -82.23 -91.63 56.86
N ARG A 40 -81.59 -90.95 57.83
CA ARG A 40 -81.22 -89.52 57.66
C ARG A 40 -80.22 -89.32 56.54
N THR A 41 -79.18 -90.16 56.46
CA THR A 41 -78.18 -90.04 55.39
C THR A 41 -78.77 -90.39 54.03
N ILE A 42 -79.69 -91.35 53.93
CA ILE A 42 -80.40 -91.66 52.70
C ILE A 42 -81.24 -90.47 52.23
N LEU A 43 -81.95 -89.79 53.13
CA LEU A 43 -82.74 -88.60 52.80
C LEU A 43 -81.86 -87.43 52.34
N GLU A 44 -80.74 -87.18 53.02
CA GLU A 44 -79.78 -86.15 52.60
C GLU A 44 -79.18 -86.47 51.23
N LEU A 45 -78.78 -87.74 51.01
CA LEU A 45 -78.24 -88.17 49.74
C LEU A 45 -79.28 -88.11 48.62
N GLN A 46 -80.55 -88.47 48.87
CA GLN A 46 -81.62 -88.29 47.89
C GLN A 46 -81.88 -86.83 47.56
N GLY A 47 -81.83 -85.94 48.56
CA GLY A 47 -81.93 -84.49 48.36
C GLY A 47 -80.81 -83.97 47.45
N GLN A 48 -79.56 -84.33 47.74
CA GLN A 48 -78.40 -83.96 46.93
C GLN A 48 -78.46 -84.56 45.52
N LEU A 49 -78.92 -85.82 45.37
CA LEU A 49 -79.05 -86.46 44.06
C LEU A 49 -80.15 -85.80 43.23
N GLN A 50 -81.26 -85.41 43.83
CA GLN A 50 -82.33 -84.68 43.15
C GLN A 50 -81.87 -83.28 42.73
N GLU A 51 -81.10 -82.59 43.56
CA GLU A 51 -80.52 -81.28 43.26
C GLU A 51 -79.49 -81.36 42.12
N GLU A 52 -78.59 -82.35 42.14
CA GLU A 52 -77.63 -82.58 41.05
C GLU A 52 -78.28 -83.06 39.76
N LYS A 53 -79.36 -83.85 39.85
CA LYS A 53 -80.14 -84.26 38.68
C LYS A 53 -80.87 -83.06 38.06
N ASN A 54 -81.38 -82.13 38.86
CA ASN A 54 -81.95 -80.87 38.39
C ASN A 54 -80.90 -79.92 37.78
N LYS A 55 -79.64 -79.93 38.27
CA LYS A 55 -78.53 -79.19 37.64
C LYS A 55 -78.10 -79.78 36.30
N LYS A 56 -78.08 -81.12 36.16
CA LYS A 56 -77.67 -81.82 34.92
C LYS A 56 -78.76 -81.93 33.86
N ALA A 57 -80.04 -81.92 34.24
CA ALA A 57 -81.16 -82.03 33.30
C ALA A 57 -81.52 -80.72 32.56
N ASN A 58 -80.63 -79.72 32.56
CA ASN A 58 -80.84 -78.46 31.87
C ASN A 58 -80.05 -78.45 30.54
N PRO A 59 -80.67 -78.77 29.38
CA PRO A 59 -79.99 -78.84 28.08
C PRO A 59 -79.44 -77.49 27.58
N ASN A 60 -79.72 -76.39 28.29
CA ASN A 60 -79.32 -75.03 27.96
C ASN A 60 -77.90 -74.63 28.45
N SER A 61 -77.21 -75.47 29.23
CA SER A 61 -75.90 -75.10 29.81
C SER A 61 -74.80 -74.90 28.74
N PHE A 62 -74.66 -75.83 27.78
CA PHE A 62 -73.67 -75.69 26.69
C PHE A 62 -74.03 -74.59 25.69
N ALA A 63 -75.32 -74.42 25.37
CA ALA A 63 -75.79 -73.35 24.50
C ALA A 63 -75.58 -71.96 25.14
N SER A 64 -75.80 -71.83 26.46
CA SER A 64 -75.56 -70.58 27.19
C SER A 64 -74.08 -70.25 27.34
N LEU A 65 -73.21 -71.27 27.47
CA LEU A 65 -71.75 -71.06 27.51
C LEU A 65 -71.21 -70.61 26.14
N GLY A 66 -71.73 -71.17 25.05
CA GLY A 66 -71.43 -70.73 23.68
C GLY A 66 -71.94 -69.32 23.39
N ALA A 67 -73.16 -68.99 23.84
CA ALA A 67 -73.73 -67.64 23.72
C ALA A 67 -72.93 -66.60 24.53
N ASN A 68 -72.49 -66.95 25.75
CA ASN A 68 -71.65 -66.07 26.57
C ASN A 68 -70.24 -65.91 25.95
N ALA A 69 -69.65 -66.98 25.42
CA ALA A 69 -68.37 -66.88 24.71
C ALA A 69 -68.48 -66.03 23.43
N GLN A 70 -69.56 -66.15 22.65
CA GLN A 70 -69.83 -65.27 21.50
C GLN A 70 -70.04 -63.81 21.93
N GLN A 71 -70.74 -63.56 23.04
CA GLN A 71 -70.90 -62.21 23.59
C GLN A 71 -69.58 -61.62 24.09
N MET A 72 -68.72 -62.44 24.71
CA MET A 72 -67.39 -62.01 25.16
C MET A 72 -66.47 -61.74 23.96
N LEU A 73 -66.49 -62.58 22.92
CA LEU A 73 -65.77 -62.34 21.67
C LEU A 73 -66.27 -61.07 20.98
N ALA A 74 -67.58 -60.89 20.85
CA ALA A 74 -68.17 -59.69 20.25
C ALA A 74 -67.80 -58.42 21.03
N SER A 75 -67.83 -58.45 22.37
CA SER A 75 -67.40 -57.32 23.20
C SER A 75 -65.87 -57.08 23.15
N ALA A 76 -65.06 -58.13 23.01
CA ALA A 76 -63.62 -58.02 22.83
C ALA A 76 -63.24 -57.48 21.44
N GLU A 77 -63.94 -57.89 20.39
CA GLU A 77 -63.80 -57.34 19.04
C GLU A 77 -64.22 -55.87 19.01
N GLN A 78 -65.34 -55.53 19.65
CA GLN A 78 -65.80 -54.15 19.78
C GLN A 78 -64.78 -53.28 20.53
N THR A 79 -64.28 -53.75 21.68
CA THR A 79 -63.26 -53.01 22.46
C THR A 79 -61.92 -52.92 21.74
N SER A 80 -61.50 -53.95 21.00
CA SER A 80 -60.28 -53.91 20.19
C SER A 80 -60.41 -52.97 18.99
N SER A 81 -61.57 -52.98 18.33
CA SER A 81 -61.89 -52.06 17.23
C SER A 81 -61.90 -50.62 17.73
N GLU A 82 -62.50 -50.35 18.89
CA GLU A 82 -62.51 -49.03 19.52
C GLU A 82 -61.09 -48.59 19.93
N LEU A 83 -60.28 -49.48 20.49
CA LEU A 83 -58.89 -49.20 20.84
C LEU A 83 -58.05 -48.89 19.59
N LEU A 84 -58.22 -49.64 18.50
CA LEU A 84 -57.54 -49.38 17.23
C LEU A 84 -58.00 -48.06 16.61
N ALA A 85 -59.30 -47.75 16.66
CA ALA A 85 -59.82 -46.48 16.19
C ALA A 85 -59.25 -45.31 17.00
N ARG A 86 -59.15 -45.46 18.32
CA ARG A 86 -58.52 -44.47 19.21
C ARG A 86 -57.03 -44.32 18.93
N ALA A 87 -56.30 -45.42 18.78
CA ALA A 87 -54.87 -45.39 18.44
C ALA A 87 -54.62 -44.74 17.08
N LYS A 88 -55.45 -45.01 16.07
CA LYS A 88 -55.38 -44.33 14.76
C LYS A 88 -55.67 -42.84 14.88
N LYS A 89 -56.70 -42.46 15.64
CA LYS A 89 -57.03 -41.06 15.91
C LYS A 89 -55.89 -40.34 16.63
N ASP A 90 -55.34 -40.95 17.68
CA ASP A 90 -54.22 -40.39 18.44
C ASP A 90 -52.96 -40.27 17.57
N ALA A 91 -52.64 -41.28 16.76
CA ALA A 91 -51.53 -41.22 15.81
C ALA A 91 -51.71 -40.11 14.77
N SER A 92 -52.92 -39.93 14.24
CA SER A 92 -53.22 -38.84 13.31
C SER A 92 -53.08 -37.46 13.98
N ALA A 93 -53.55 -37.32 15.23
CA ALA A 93 -53.44 -36.10 16.00
C ALA A 93 -51.96 -35.77 16.33
N VAL A 94 -51.16 -36.79 16.68
CA VAL A 94 -49.72 -36.61 16.90
C VAL A 94 -49.02 -36.19 15.60
N ARG A 95 -49.33 -36.83 14.46
CA ARG A 95 -48.75 -36.44 13.16
C ARG A 95 -49.10 -35.01 12.79
N ALA A 96 -50.36 -34.61 12.94
CA ALA A 96 -50.79 -33.24 12.68
C ALA A 96 -50.06 -32.22 13.59
N ASN A 97 -49.91 -32.53 14.87
CA ASN A 97 -49.16 -31.67 15.80
C ASN A 97 -47.68 -31.57 15.45
N VAL A 98 -47.04 -32.69 15.07
CA VAL A 98 -45.64 -32.69 14.65
C VAL A 98 -45.44 -31.91 13.35
N GLN A 99 -46.37 -32.02 12.40
CA GLN A 99 -46.35 -31.21 11.18
C GLN A 99 -46.45 -29.72 11.49
N LEU A 100 -47.38 -29.29 12.34
CA LEU A 100 -47.50 -27.89 12.76
C LEU A 100 -46.24 -27.39 13.49
N GLN A 101 -45.64 -28.21 14.35
CA GLN A 101 -44.38 -27.88 15.02
C GLN A 101 -43.22 -27.76 14.03
N ALA A 102 -43.13 -28.67 13.06
CA ALA A 102 -42.11 -28.63 12.01
C ALA A 102 -42.28 -27.40 11.11
N GLU A 103 -43.51 -27.06 10.71
CA GLU A 103 -43.81 -25.85 9.96
C GLU A 103 -43.45 -24.58 10.75
N THR A 104 -43.78 -24.54 12.04
CA THR A 104 -43.41 -23.42 12.92
C THR A 104 -41.89 -23.27 13.02
N LEU A 105 -41.18 -24.39 13.22
CA LEU A 105 -39.72 -24.38 13.29
C LEU A 105 -39.09 -23.96 11.96
N LEU A 106 -39.60 -24.45 10.83
CA LEU A 106 -39.13 -24.05 9.50
C LEU A 106 -39.39 -22.57 9.23
N ASN A 107 -40.54 -22.04 9.63
CA ASN A 107 -40.85 -20.62 9.48
C ASN A 107 -39.93 -19.76 10.36
N ASN A 108 -39.68 -20.17 11.61
CA ASN A 108 -38.74 -19.49 12.49
C ASN A 108 -37.32 -19.53 11.91
N ALA A 109 -36.83 -20.69 11.48
CA ALA A 109 -35.51 -20.82 10.85
C ALA A 109 -35.38 -19.96 9.58
N LYS A 110 -36.44 -19.83 8.78
CA LYS A 110 -36.48 -18.92 7.62
C LYS A 110 -36.44 -17.45 8.03
N ILE A 111 -37.13 -17.06 9.10
CA ILE A 111 -37.10 -15.70 9.62
C ILE A 111 -35.70 -15.38 10.16
N ASP A 112 -35.12 -16.28 10.95
CA ASP A 112 -33.79 -16.11 11.52
C ASP A 112 -32.73 -16.02 10.42
N ALA A 113 -32.79 -16.89 9.40
CA ALA A 113 -31.89 -16.83 8.26
C ALA A 113 -31.97 -15.48 7.54
N LYS A 114 -33.19 -14.95 7.31
CA LYS A 114 -33.37 -13.61 6.74
C LYS A 114 -32.81 -12.51 7.63
N HIS A 115 -33.06 -12.57 8.94
CA HIS A 115 -32.55 -11.59 9.88
C HIS A 115 -31.02 -11.57 9.90
N ILE A 116 -30.39 -12.74 9.86
CA ILE A 116 -28.93 -12.87 9.77
C ILE A 116 -28.41 -12.28 8.46
N THR A 117 -29.06 -12.55 7.32
CA THR A 117 -28.63 -11.98 6.02
C THR A 117 -28.81 -10.47 5.98
N ASP A 118 -29.92 -9.96 6.50
CA ASP A 118 -30.22 -8.53 6.52
C ASP A 118 -29.24 -7.78 7.45
N GLU A 119 -28.94 -8.34 8.63
CA GLU A 119 -27.92 -7.81 9.52
C GLU A 119 -26.51 -7.84 8.89
N ALA A 120 -26.15 -8.93 8.22
CA ALA A 120 -24.85 -9.05 7.56
C ALA A 120 -24.72 -8.01 6.44
N ASN A 121 -25.76 -7.84 5.63
CA ASN A 121 -25.80 -6.84 4.57
C ASN A 121 -25.73 -5.42 5.15
N ALA A 122 -26.50 -5.10 6.19
CA ALA A 122 -26.45 -3.79 6.84
C ALA A 122 -25.08 -3.48 7.44
N LYS A 123 -24.41 -4.48 8.04
CA LYS A 123 -23.03 -4.34 8.55
C LYS A 123 -22.04 -4.12 7.41
N ALA A 124 -22.16 -4.87 6.31
CA ALA A 124 -21.31 -4.72 5.14
C ALA A 124 -21.48 -3.33 4.50
N GLU A 125 -22.71 -2.86 4.30
CA GLU A 125 -23.00 -1.51 3.81
C GLU A 125 -22.41 -0.43 4.73
N SER A 126 -22.57 -0.58 6.05
CA SER A 126 -22.00 0.37 7.01
C SER A 126 -20.46 0.38 6.97
N LEU A 127 -19.82 -0.78 6.86
CA LEU A 127 -18.37 -0.87 6.74
C LEU A 127 -17.88 -0.26 5.42
N LEU A 128 -18.55 -0.51 4.31
CA LEU A 128 -18.22 0.08 3.01
C LEU A 128 -18.40 1.60 3.03
N SER A 129 -19.46 2.12 3.64
CA SER A 129 -19.67 3.57 3.80
C SER A 129 -18.54 4.20 4.61
N LYS A 130 -18.18 3.61 5.76
CA LYS A 130 -17.06 4.10 6.59
C LYS A 130 -15.73 4.06 5.85
N ALA A 131 -15.44 2.95 5.16
CA ALA A 131 -14.22 2.81 4.37
C ALA A 131 -14.16 3.87 3.24
N SER A 132 -15.29 4.15 2.59
CA SER A 132 -15.38 5.20 1.56
C SER A 132 -15.16 6.59 2.16
N GLU A 133 -15.79 6.90 3.29
CA GLU A 133 -15.63 8.19 3.99
C GLU A 133 -14.18 8.41 4.46
N GLU A 134 -13.55 7.36 5.01
CA GLU A 134 -12.15 7.38 5.42
C GLU A 134 -11.22 7.57 4.21
N ALA A 135 -11.46 6.85 3.11
CA ALA A 135 -10.70 7.01 1.87
C ALA A 135 -10.81 8.44 1.31
N ASP A 136 -12.01 9.02 1.29
CA ASP A 136 -12.24 10.39 0.85
C ASP A 136 -11.59 11.41 1.79
N ALA A 137 -11.63 11.17 3.11
CA ALA A 137 -10.96 12.00 4.09
C ALA A 137 -9.44 11.99 3.90
N VAL A 138 -8.84 10.81 3.70
CA VAL A 138 -7.41 10.65 3.41
C VAL A 138 -7.04 11.34 2.11
N LYS A 139 -7.81 11.13 1.03
CA LYS A 139 -7.59 11.78 -0.27
C LYS A 139 -7.68 13.30 -0.17
N SER A 140 -8.66 13.82 0.57
CA SER A 140 -8.83 15.26 0.80
C SER A 140 -7.67 15.86 1.61
N LYS A 141 -7.21 15.15 2.65
CA LYS A 141 -6.05 15.55 3.46
C LYS A 141 -4.77 15.56 2.62
N ALA A 142 -4.48 14.48 1.90
CA ALA A 142 -3.32 14.38 1.02
C ALA A 142 -3.32 15.49 -0.05
N LYS A 143 -4.48 15.81 -0.63
CA LYS A 143 -4.60 16.92 -1.59
C LYS A 143 -4.28 18.28 -0.94
N ARG A 144 -4.82 18.56 0.25
CA ARG A 144 -4.53 19.80 0.98
C ARG A 144 -3.06 19.91 1.38
N GLU A 145 -2.45 18.82 1.82
CA GLU A 145 -1.02 18.78 2.15
C GLU A 145 -0.15 19.01 0.90
N ALA A 146 -0.49 18.39 -0.23
CA ALA A 146 0.20 18.63 -1.49
C ALA A 146 0.07 20.09 -1.96
N ASP A 147 -1.12 20.68 -1.86
CA ASP A 147 -1.35 22.09 -2.22
C ASP A 147 -0.60 23.05 -1.27
N HIS A 148 -0.55 22.72 0.02
CA HIS A 148 0.25 23.47 1.01
C HIS A 148 1.74 23.40 0.70
N LEU A 149 2.29 22.20 0.46
CA LEU A 149 3.69 22.02 0.09
C LEU A 149 4.05 22.76 -1.20
N ARG A 150 3.17 22.73 -2.21
CA ARG A 150 3.37 23.52 -3.44
C ARG A 150 3.37 25.02 -3.17
N ALA A 151 2.43 25.51 -2.36
CA ALA A 151 2.37 26.93 -2.01
C ALA A 151 3.61 27.38 -1.24
N ASP A 152 4.10 26.58 -0.30
CA ASP A 152 5.31 26.88 0.46
C ASP A 152 6.58 26.78 -0.39
N ALA A 153 6.68 25.78 -1.26
CA ALA A 153 7.77 25.69 -2.23
C ALA A 153 7.78 26.92 -3.15
N GLN A 154 6.61 27.35 -3.65
CA GLN A 154 6.50 28.53 -4.49
C GLN A 154 6.91 29.81 -3.74
N LYS A 155 6.49 29.97 -2.47
CA LYS A 155 6.94 31.09 -1.62
C LYS A 155 8.45 31.07 -1.41
N SER A 156 9.02 29.90 -1.12
CA SER A 156 10.47 29.74 -0.92
C SER A 156 11.25 30.10 -2.18
N VAL A 157 10.80 29.64 -3.36
CA VAL A 157 11.41 29.98 -4.65
C VAL A 157 11.33 31.48 -4.92
N VAL A 158 10.19 32.13 -4.65
CA VAL A 158 10.06 33.59 -4.80
C VAL A 158 11.00 34.32 -3.85
N ALA A 159 11.06 33.93 -2.58
CA ALA A 159 11.96 34.52 -1.60
C ALA A 159 13.43 34.36 -2.01
N GLN A 160 13.83 33.16 -2.47
CA GLN A 160 15.18 32.90 -2.94
C GLN A 160 15.53 33.74 -4.17
N ARG A 161 14.61 33.87 -5.14
CA ARG A 161 14.80 34.75 -6.30
C ARG A 161 14.98 36.20 -5.89
N GLN A 162 14.14 36.70 -4.98
CA GLN A 162 14.28 38.08 -4.47
C GLN A 162 15.62 38.31 -3.77
N THR A 163 16.10 37.34 -2.98
CA THR A 163 17.42 37.41 -2.36
C THR A 163 18.53 37.45 -3.41
N VAL A 164 18.49 36.57 -4.42
CA VAL A 164 19.48 36.54 -5.50
C VAL A 164 19.45 37.83 -6.32
N ASP A 165 18.27 38.38 -6.60
CA ASP A 165 18.12 39.65 -7.33
C ASP A 165 18.72 40.82 -6.54
N LEU A 166 18.52 40.85 -5.21
CA LEU A 166 19.15 41.84 -4.32
C LEU A 166 20.67 41.68 -4.28
N GLU A 167 21.18 40.46 -4.14
CA GLU A 167 22.62 40.17 -4.16
C GLU A 167 23.26 40.56 -5.49
N LEU A 168 22.60 40.26 -6.61
CA LEU A 168 23.05 40.63 -7.95
C LEU A 168 23.07 42.16 -8.13
N THR A 169 22.03 42.84 -7.66
CA THR A 169 21.95 44.30 -7.70
C THR A 169 23.06 44.93 -6.86
N ASN A 170 23.24 44.47 -5.62
CA ASN A 170 24.31 44.93 -4.73
C ASN A 170 25.69 44.68 -5.35
N SER A 171 25.93 43.50 -5.92
CA SER A 171 27.18 43.16 -6.59
C SER A 171 27.46 44.09 -7.78
N ARG A 172 26.44 44.36 -8.62
CA ARG A 172 26.56 45.30 -9.74
C ARG A 172 26.90 46.71 -9.26
N GLU A 173 26.18 47.22 -8.24
CA GLU A 173 26.47 48.53 -7.68
C GLU A 173 27.88 48.62 -7.08
N GLU A 174 28.36 47.56 -6.41
CA GLU A 174 29.73 47.50 -5.93
C GLU A 174 30.74 47.51 -7.07
N HIS A 175 30.49 46.74 -8.14
CA HIS A 175 31.34 46.73 -9.32
C HIS A 175 31.38 48.10 -9.99
N ASP A 176 30.25 48.78 -10.15
CA ASP A 176 30.17 50.12 -10.72
C ASP A 176 30.94 51.14 -9.87
N LYS A 177 30.81 51.07 -8.53
CA LYS A 177 31.59 51.90 -7.60
C LYS A 177 33.09 51.64 -7.73
N ARG A 178 33.52 50.37 -7.78
CA ARG A 178 34.94 50.00 -7.96
C ARG A 178 35.48 50.50 -9.29
N LEU A 179 34.71 50.36 -10.38
CA LEU A 179 35.07 50.87 -11.70
C LEU A 179 35.17 52.40 -11.70
N ALA A 180 34.26 53.10 -11.05
CA ALA A 180 34.31 54.55 -10.92
C ALA A 180 35.55 55.02 -10.15
N VAL A 181 35.89 54.33 -9.05
CA VAL A 181 37.11 54.62 -8.26
C VAL A 181 38.37 54.36 -9.08
N GLU A 182 38.46 53.24 -9.79
CA GLU A 182 39.60 52.94 -10.67
C GLU A 182 39.72 53.96 -11.81
N ARG A 183 38.61 54.35 -12.46
CA ARG A 183 38.62 55.40 -13.49
C ARG A 183 39.09 56.74 -12.93
N ALA A 184 38.58 57.16 -11.78
CA ALA A 184 39.01 58.40 -11.13
C ALA A 184 40.49 58.37 -10.74
N LYS A 185 41.00 57.21 -10.30
CA LYS A 185 42.42 57.01 -10.02
C LYS A 185 43.27 57.13 -11.29
N GLN A 186 42.87 56.47 -12.37
CA GLN A 186 43.56 56.55 -13.67
C GLN A 186 43.54 57.98 -14.23
N GLU A 187 42.42 58.67 -14.14
CA GLU A 187 42.30 60.07 -14.58
C GLU A 187 43.23 60.98 -13.77
N ARG A 188 43.34 60.76 -12.46
CA ARG A 188 44.29 61.48 -11.61
C ARG A 188 45.75 61.16 -11.96
N GLU A 189 46.09 59.89 -12.16
CA GLU A 189 47.45 59.49 -12.58
C GLU A 189 47.82 60.09 -13.93
N LEU A 190 46.88 60.14 -14.88
CA LEU A 190 47.07 60.82 -16.17
C LEU A 190 47.28 62.33 -15.98
N ALA A 191 46.50 62.99 -15.14
CA ALA A 191 46.66 64.41 -14.84
C ALA A 191 48.02 64.70 -14.16
N ASP A 192 48.44 63.86 -13.20
CA ASP A 192 49.73 63.96 -12.52
C ASP A 192 50.89 63.76 -13.52
N MET A 193 50.77 62.79 -14.44
CA MET A 193 51.75 62.58 -15.51
C MET A 193 51.82 63.78 -16.49
N GLN A 194 50.68 64.34 -16.87
CA GLN A 194 50.62 65.53 -17.72
C GLN A 194 51.24 66.76 -17.04
N ALA A 195 50.96 66.95 -15.74
CA ALA A 195 51.57 68.02 -14.95
C ALA A 195 53.10 67.85 -14.85
N ALA A 196 53.57 66.64 -14.54
CA ALA A 196 54.99 66.32 -14.47
C ALA A 196 55.70 66.49 -15.83
N ALA A 197 55.05 66.11 -16.94
CA ALA A 197 55.56 66.33 -18.28
C ALA A 197 55.65 67.84 -18.60
N THR A 198 54.64 68.61 -18.25
CA THR A 198 54.61 70.07 -18.44
C THR A 198 55.70 70.77 -17.63
N GLU A 199 55.90 70.35 -16.38
CA GLU A 199 56.98 70.86 -15.52
C GLU A 199 58.37 70.53 -16.10
N LYS A 200 58.58 69.29 -16.57
CA LYS A 200 59.82 68.92 -17.26
C LYS A 200 60.07 69.78 -18.51
N ILE A 201 59.05 70.01 -19.33
CA ILE A 201 59.17 70.88 -20.51
C ILE A 201 59.50 72.32 -20.11
N ALA A 202 58.86 72.85 -19.06
CA ALA A 202 59.15 74.18 -18.54
C ALA A 202 60.59 74.30 -18.00
N ALA A 203 61.05 73.30 -17.25
CA ALA A 203 62.41 73.22 -16.73
C ALA A 203 63.44 73.14 -17.88
N GLN A 204 63.19 72.32 -18.90
CA GLN A 204 64.03 72.23 -20.10
C GLN A 204 64.08 73.57 -20.84
N ARG A 205 62.95 74.24 -21.05
CA ARG A 205 62.89 75.57 -21.68
C ARG A 205 63.65 76.62 -20.88
N LYS A 206 63.53 76.60 -19.55
CA LYS A 206 64.28 77.50 -18.67
C LYS A 206 65.78 77.27 -18.80
N SER A 207 66.23 76.01 -18.70
CA SER A 207 67.64 75.64 -18.88
C SER A 207 68.18 76.07 -20.26
N ALA A 208 67.42 75.79 -21.33
CA ALA A 208 67.80 76.19 -22.68
C ALA A 208 67.89 77.72 -22.83
N ASN A 209 66.97 78.48 -22.24
CA ASN A 209 67.02 79.94 -22.24
C ASN A 209 68.20 80.49 -21.43
N GLU A 210 68.52 79.89 -20.28
CA GLU A 210 69.69 80.25 -19.49
C GLU A 210 70.99 79.99 -20.26
N GLU A 211 71.07 78.86 -20.97
CA GLU A 211 72.20 78.51 -21.83
C GLU A 211 72.32 79.46 -23.03
N ILE A 212 71.21 79.77 -23.71
CA ILE A 212 71.19 80.79 -24.78
C ILE A 212 71.66 82.15 -24.24
N SER A 213 71.23 82.57 -23.05
CA SER A 213 71.67 83.83 -22.44
C SER A 213 73.15 83.81 -22.08
N ARG A 214 73.67 82.68 -21.56
CA ARG A 214 75.11 82.51 -21.30
C ARG A 214 75.92 82.60 -22.59
N LEU A 215 75.52 81.85 -23.62
CA LEU A 215 76.16 81.90 -24.94
C LEU A 215 76.09 83.31 -25.56
N LYS A 216 74.97 84.03 -25.40
CA LYS A 216 74.86 85.43 -25.84
C LYS A 216 75.78 86.37 -25.07
N SER A 217 75.90 86.21 -23.76
CA SER A 217 76.83 87.01 -22.96
C SER A 217 78.27 86.72 -23.37
N GLU A 218 78.64 85.44 -23.46
CA GLU A 218 79.98 85.02 -23.86
C GLU A 218 80.32 85.48 -25.28
N THR A 219 79.38 85.39 -26.22
CA THR A 219 79.57 85.94 -27.58
C THR A 219 79.66 87.47 -27.58
N ASN A 220 78.89 88.18 -26.76
CA ASN A 220 79.04 89.63 -26.60
C ASN A 220 80.40 90.00 -25.99
N ASP A 221 80.85 89.29 -24.95
CA ASP A 221 82.16 89.49 -24.33
C ASP A 221 83.27 89.21 -25.34
N GLN A 222 83.12 88.15 -26.16
CA GLN A 222 84.03 87.86 -27.27
C GLN A 222 84.01 88.98 -28.32
N ILE A 223 82.84 89.53 -28.66
CA ILE A 223 82.71 90.67 -29.59
C ILE A 223 83.39 91.91 -28.99
N GLU A 224 83.14 92.23 -27.72
CA GLU A 224 83.78 93.36 -27.04
C GLU A 224 85.29 93.20 -26.96
N ASN A 225 85.78 92.01 -26.60
CA ASN A 225 87.20 91.68 -26.61
C ASN A 225 87.78 91.78 -28.03
N ALA A 226 87.09 91.27 -29.04
CA ALA A 226 87.50 91.37 -30.44
C ALA A 226 87.50 92.83 -30.92
N LEU A 227 86.55 93.66 -30.50
CA LEU A 227 86.49 95.09 -30.79
C LEU A 227 87.58 95.86 -30.04
N ALA A 228 87.85 95.53 -28.78
CA ALA A 228 88.94 96.10 -27.99
C ALA A 228 90.29 95.72 -28.59
N GLU A 229 90.46 94.46 -28.99
CA GLU A 229 91.61 94.01 -29.76
C GLU A 229 91.69 94.68 -31.13
N ALA A 230 90.58 94.88 -31.84
CA ALA A 230 90.56 95.57 -33.12
C ALA A 230 90.92 97.04 -32.94
N ASN A 231 90.44 97.71 -31.89
CA ASN A 231 90.78 99.09 -31.55
C ASN A 231 92.23 99.21 -31.09
N LYS A 232 92.72 98.24 -30.30
CA LYS A 232 94.13 98.13 -29.93
C LYS A 232 94.98 97.88 -31.17
N LYS A 233 94.61 96.95 -32.03
CA LYS A 233 95.24 96.70 -33.34
C LYS A 233 95.13 97.91 -34.26
N LEU A 234 94.10 98.74 -34.17
CA LEU A 234 93.95 99.96 -34.97
C LEU A 234 94.79 101.11 -34.39
N ALA A 235 94.97 101.17 -33.07
CA ALA A 235 95.94 102.03 -32.40
C ALA A 235 97.38 101.58 -32.69
N ASP A 236 97.65 100.29 -32.57
CA ASP A 236 98.88 99.64 -32.97
C ASP A 236 99.09 99.86 -34.47
N VAL A 237 98.08 99.76 -35.34
CA VAL A 237 98.18 100.07 -36.79
C VAL A 237 98.35 101.56 -37.03
N ARG A 238 97.88 102.48 -36.17
CA ARG A 238 98.23 103.90 -36.28
C ARG A 238 99.70 104.14 -35.89
N GLU A 239 100.18 103.46 -34.85
CA GLU A 239 101.60 103.44 -34.48
C GLU A 239 102.44 102.71 -35.56
N GLN A 240 101.89 101.65 -36.14
CA GLN A 240 102.52 100.77 -37.09
C GLN A 240 102.40 101.33 -38.49
N VAL A 241 101.44 102.19 -38.86
CA VAL A 241 101.42 102.98 -40.10
C VAL A 241 102.53 104.03 -40.05
N SER A 242 102.86 104.55 -38.86
CA SER A 242 104.09 105.34 -38.67
C SER A 242 105.37 104.50 -38.84
N LYS A 243 105.34 103.19 -38.52
CA LYS A 243 106.45 102.22 -38.75
C LYS A 243 106.38 101.47 -40.10
N MET A 244 105.23 101.43 -40.78
CA MET A 244 104.89 100.68 -42.00
C MET A 244 105.00 101.57 -43.22
N MET A 245 104.98 102.89 -43.11
CA MET A 245 105.62 103.70 -44.14
C MET A 245 107.08 103.25 -44.39
N THR A 246 107.72 102.65 -43.38
CA THR A 246 109.08 102.11 -43.43
C THR A 246 109.17 100.59 -43.65
N ASP A 247 108.19 99.79 -43.17
CA ASP A 247 108.17 98.32 -43.33
C ASP A 247 107.21 97.77 -44.40
N ALA A 248 106.28 98.57 -44.95
CA ALA A 248 105.38 98.17 -46.06
C ALA A 248 106.12 97.97 -47.40
N GLN A 249 107.39 98.35 -47.46
CA GLN A 249 108.28 97.96 -48.57
C GLN A 249 108.87 96.55 -48.40
N ARG A 250 108.64 95.85 -47.27
CA ARG A 250 109.32 94.57 -46.95
C ARG A 250 108.40 93.38 -46.67
N ARG A 251 107.10 93.58 -46.42
CA ARG A 251 106.13 92.49 -46.13
C ARG A 251 105.05 92.30 -47.19
N ALA A 252 105.40 92.53 -48.46
CA ALA A 252 104.69 91.97 -49.60
C ALA A 252 104.93 90.44 -49.76
N SER A 253 105.70 89.80 -48.86
CA SER A 253 106.25 88.46 -49.09
C SER A 253 105.77 87.36 -48.14
N GLU A 254 104.95 87.66 -47.12
CA GLU A 254 104.57 86.68 -46.07
C GLU A 254 103.06 86.35 -46.07
N ILE A 255 102.31 86.86 -47.05
CA ILE A 255 100.85 86.65 -47.19
C ILE A 255 100.50 85.21 -47.66
N THR A 256 101.46 84.43 -48.14
CA THR A 256 101.19 83.12 -48.77
C THR A 256 101.28 81.90 -47.85
N ASP A 257 101.83 81.99 -46.63
CA ASP A 257 102.12 80.77 -45.86
C ASP A 257 101.05 80.39 -44.82
N THR A 258 100.11 81.28 -44.48
CA THR A 258 99.06 80.98 -43.48
C THR A 258 97.74 80.50 -44.08
N ALA A 259 97.56 80.61 -45.41
CA ALA A 259 96.38 80.12 -46.12
C ALA A 259 96.31 78.58 -46.19
N LYS A 260 97.43 77.86 -45.97
CA LYS A 260 97.49 76.39 -45.99
C LYS A 260 97.05 75.71 -44.69
N ALA A 261 97.11 76.38 -43.54
CA ALA A 261 96.83 75.74 -42.24
C ALA A 261 95.33 75.56 -41.93
N LYS A 262 94.45 76.41 -42.50
CA LYS A 262 93.00 76.38 -42.25
C LYS A 262 92.21 75.37 -43.10
N ALA A 263 92.84 74.76 -44.09
CA ALA A 263 92.18 73.79 -44.97
C ALA A 263 92.23 72.34 -44.43
N GLN A 264 93.09 72.05 -43.44
CA GLN A 264 93.26 70.71 -42.87
C GLN A 264 92.42 70.45 -41.61
N GLU A 265 91.99 71.48 -40.89
CA GLU A 265 91.12 71.33 -39.70
C GLU A 265 89.66 71.01 -40.07
N LEU A 266 89.22 71.50 -41.24
CA LEU A 266 87.86 71.29 -41.78
C LEU A 266 87.59 69.87 -42.32
N THR A 267 88.65 69.10 -42.61
CA THR A 267 88.53 67.70 -43.08
C THR A 267 88.42 66.70 -41.94
N ASP A 268 88.98 67.01 -40.76
CA ASP A 268 89.07 66.06 -39.64
C ASP A 268 87.77 66.03 -38.80
N GLU A 269 86.96 67.10 -38.78
CA GLU A 269 85.67 67.15 -38.06
C GLU A 269 84.52 66.43 -38.79
N ALA A 270 84.56 66.36 -40.12
CA ALA A 270 83.48 65.78 -40.93
C ALA A 270 83.46 64.23 -40.89
N GLU A 271 84.59 63.59 -40.61
CA GLU A 271 84.72 62.14 -40.57
C GLU A 271 84.31 61.55 -39.21
N VAL A 272 84.54 62.29 -38.11
CA VAL A 272 84.19 61.92 -36.73
C VAL A 272 82.66 61.98 -36.50
N HIS A 273 81.98 62.97 -37.06
CA HIS A 273 80.52 63.06 -36.95
C HIS A 273 79.81 61.93 -37.71
N ARG A 274 80.31 61.55 -38.89
CA ARG A 274 79.72 60.48 -39.70
C ARG A 274 79.90 59.09 -39.07
N THR A 275 81.04 58.82 -38.44
CA THR A 275 81.29 57.55 -37.74
C THR A 275 80.47 57.44 -36.44
N LYS A 276 80.29 58.54 -35.70
CA LYS A 276 79.47 58.57 -34.48
C LYS A 276 77.98 58.35 -34.77
N THR A 277 77.43 58.95 -35.82
CA THR A 277 76.02 58.73 -36.20
C THR A 277 75.80 57.31 -36.73
N MET A 278 76.76 56.74 -37.46
CA MET A 278 76.67 55.35 -37.93
C MET A 278 76.76 54.32 -36.79
N SER A 279 77.52 54.60 -35.72
CA SER A 279 77.60 53.69 -34.55
C SER A 279 76.35 53.75 -33.67
N GLN A 280 75.72 54.93 -33.53
CA GLN A 280 74.48 55.10 -32.77
C GLN A 280 73.30 54.41 -33.46
N VAL A 281 73.18 54.55 -34.78
CA VAL A 281 72.12 53.89 -35.56
C VAL A 281 72.28 52.37 -35.55
N ASN A 282 73.51 51.84 -35.63
CA ASN A 282 73.73 50.39 -35.54
C ASN A 282 73.43 49.83 -34.14
N ALA A 283 73.74 50.57 -33.07
CA ALA A 283 73.41 50.17 -31.70
C ALA A 283 71.90 50.17 -31.45
N GLU A 284 71.16 51.16 -31.96
CA GLU A 284 69.69 51.21 -31.86
C GLU A 284 69.03 50.06 -32.63
N VAL A 285 69.55 49.69 -33.81
CA VAL A 285 69.02 48.57 -34.59
C VAL A 285 69.27 47.21 -33.91
N GLU A 286 70.42 47.03 -33.26
CA GLU A 286 70.67 45.83 -32.44
C GLU A 286 69.80 45.78 -31.18
N GLN A 287 69.56 46.93 -30.53
CA GLN A 287 68.70 47.02 -29.35
C GLN A 287 67.22 46.71 -29.71
N ILE A 288 66.72 47.22 -30.83
CA ILE A 288 65.37 46.91 -31.33
C ILE A 288 65.24 45.42 -31.69
N ARG A 289 66.27 44.80 -32.28
CA ARG A 289 66.26 43.34 -32.55
C ARG A 289 66.25 42.50 -31.28
N ALA A 290 66.96 42.93 -30.24
CA ALA A 290 66.97 42.26 -28.94
C ALA A 290 65.61 42.39 -28.25
N ASP A 291 65.00 43.57 -28.26
CA ASP A 291 63.69 43.82 -27.64
C ASP A 291 62.56 43.04 -28.34
N ILE A 292 62.56 42.97 -29.68
CA ILE A 292 61.58 42.16 -30.44
C ILE A 292 61.73 40.67 -30.13
N SER A 293 62.96 40.17 -30.00
CA SER A 293 63.21 38.76 -29.67
C SER A 293 62.74 38.45 -28.24
N ALA A 294 63.00 39.34 -27.28
CA ALA A 294 62.55 39.21 -25.90
C ALA A 294 61.01 39.22 -25.79
N GLN A 295 60.33 40.07 -26.55
CA GLN A 295 58.86 40.12 -26.59
C GLN A 295 58.25 38.86 -27.21
N GLN A 296 58.87 38.27 -28.23
CA GLN A 296 58.42 37.00 -28.82
C GLN A 296 58.60 35.82 -27.86
N GLU A 297 59.69 35.80 -27.10
CA GLU A 297 59.97 34.76 -26.10
C GLU A 297 59.02 34.88 -24.89
N GLU A 298 58.70 36.10 -24.45
CA GLU A 298 57.73 36.34 -23.38
C GLU A 298 56.29 35.98 -23.81
N ALA A 299 55.91 36.30 -25.06
CA ALA A 299 54.60 35.93 -25.60
C ALA A 299 54.42 34.41 -25.74
N THR A 300 55.45 33.70 -26.22
CA THR A 300 55.41 32.22 -26.29
C THR A 300 55.37 31.58 -24.90
N LYS A 301 56.02 32.17 -23.91
CA LYS A 301 55.94 31.71 -22.51
C LYS A 301 54.54 31.86 -21.93
N LYS A 302 53.90 33.04 -22.10
CA LYS A 302 52.52 33.29 -21.66
C LYS A 302 51.51 32.39 -22.34
N VAL A 303 51.68 32.11 -23.64
CA VAL A 303 50.82 31.16 -24.38
C VAL A 303 50.97 29.74 -23.83
N ASN A 304 52.18 29.29 -23.53
CA ASN A 304 52.40 27.97 -22.94
C ASN A 304 51.85 27.86 -21.51
N GLU A 305 51.95 28.92 -20.71
CA GLU A 305 51.32 28.99 -19.38
C GLU A 305 49.79 28.91 -19.46
N LEU A 306 49.17 29.64 -20.41
CA LEU A 306 47.73 29.56 -20.67
C LEU A 306 47.29 28.16 -21.12
N ILE A 307 48.06 27.50 -21.98
CA ILE A 307 47.76 26.13 -22.42
C ILE A 307 47.85 25.14 -21.24
N ASN A 308 48.79 25.34 -20.32
CA ASN A 308 48.91 24.50 -19.13
C ASN A 308 47.77 24.76 -18.13
N ASP A 309 47.41 26.02 -17.85
CA ASP A 309 46.26 26.37 -17.00
C ASP A 309 44.95 25.82 -17.60
N LEU A 310 44.77 25.89 -18.92
CA LEU A 310 43.63 25.28 -19.61
C LEU A 310 43.60 23.77 -19.47
N LYS A 311 44.74 23.08 -19.55
CA LYS A 311 44.81 21.62 -19.34
C LYS A 311 44.46 21.25 -17.91
N GLU A 312 45.00 21.99 -16.93
CA GLU A 312 44.75 21.74 -15.51
C GLU A 312 43.29 21.99 -15.14
N ARG A 313 42.69 23.07 -15.64
CA ARG A 313 41.24 23.32 -15.50
C ARG A 313 40.39 22.25 -16.18
N ARG A 314 40.80 21.76 -17.36
CA ARG A 314 40.08 20.68 -18.05
C ARG A 314 40.13 19.36 -17.28
N GLU A 315 41.27 19.01 -16.68
CA GLU A 315 41.39 17.84 -15.82
C GLU A 315 40.59 17.98 -14.53
N ALA A 316 40.62 19.15 -13.88
CA ALA A 316 39.82 19.43 -12.69
C ALA A 316 38.32 19.33 -12.99
N ALA A 317 37.85 19.93 -14.08
CA ALA A 317 36.46 19.84 -14.51
C ALA A 317 36.06 18.39 -14.85
N ARG A 318 36.97 17.61 -15.46
CA ARG A 318 36.71 16.19 -15.76
C ARG A 318 36.60 15.35 -14.48
N LYS A 319 37.48 15.56 -13.49
CA LYS A 319 37.39 14.89 -12.19
C LYS A 319 36.09 15.21 -11.46
N GLN A 320 35.69 16.49 -11.44
CA GLN A 320 34.41 16.90 -10.85
C GLN A 320 33.21 16.27 -11.57
N ALA A 321 33.26 16.17 -12.90
CA ALA A 321 32.22 15.49 -13.67
C ALA A 321 32.18 13.98 -13.37
N ASP A 322 33.33 13.31 -13.29
CA ASP A 322 33.42 11.89 -12.96
C ASP A 322 32.92 11.61 -11.53
N GLU A 323 33.27 12.46 -10.55
CA GLU A 323 32.76 12.39 -9.17
C GLU A 323 31.24 12.58 -9.10
N LEU A 324 30.68 13.55 -9.84
CA LEU A 324 29.23 13.75 -9.91
C LEU A 324 28.51 12.56 -10.56
N ILE A 325 29.12 11.92 -11.56
CA ILE A 325 28.57 10.71 -12.18
C ILE A 325 28.59 9.55 -11.18
N GLU A 326 29.67 9.39 -10.42
CA GLU A 326 29.78 8.35 -9.38
C GLU A 326 28.77 8.57 -8.25
N GLU A 327 28.59 9.81 -7.79
CA GLU A 327 27.57 10.18 -6.79
C GLU A 327 26.15 9.93 -7.31
N ALA A 328 25.87 10.27 -8.57
CA ALA A 328 24.59 10.00 -9.21
C ALA A 328 24.32 8.49 -9.36
N GLN A 329 25.33 7.70 -9.71
CA GLN A 329 25.21 6.23 -9.78
C GLN A 329 24.93 5.63 -8.40
N ASN A 330 25.68 6.05 -7.38
CA ASN A 330 25.48 5.58 -6.01
C ASN A 330 24.08 5.95 -5.49
N THR A 331 23.61 7.18 -5.76
CA THR A 331 22.26 7.61 -5.40
C THR A 331 21.19 6.78 -6.11
N ARG A 332 21.39 6.46 -7.40
CA ARG A 332 20.49 5.59 -8.15
C ARG A 332 20.45 4.18 -7.56
N ASP A 333 21.61 3.58 -7.29
CA ASP A 333 21.71 2.22 -6.77
C ASP A 333 21.09 2.13 -5.36
N GLN A 334 21.26 3.14 -4.51
CA GLN A 334 20.58 3.25 -3.21
C GLN A 334 19.06 3.38 -3.35
N ALA A 335 18.58 4.13 -4.34
CA ALA A 335 17.15 4.28 -4.61
C ALA A 335 16.54 2.96 -5.11
N ASP A 336 17.25 2.22 -5.98
CA ASP A 336 16.84 0.92 -6.47
C ASP A 336 16.81 -0.12 -5.34
N GLU A 337 17.82 -0.13 -4.45
CA GLU A 337 17.85 -0.99 -3.28
C GLU A 337 16.72 -0.66 -2.29
N TYR A 338 16.45 0.63 -2.04
CA TYR A 338 15.33 1.06 -1.21
C TYR A 338 13.98 0.61 -1.79
N ALA A 339 13.79 0.76 -3.11
CA ALA A 339 12.58 0.33 -3.80
C ALA A 339 12.40 -1.19 -3.74
N ALA A 340 13.47 -1.97 -3.94
CA ALA A 340 13.45 -3.43 -3.80
C ALA A 340 13.06 -3.84 -2.37
N ASN A 341 13.73 -3.30 -1.36
CA ASN A 341 13.42 -3.57 0.04
C ASN A 341 11.98 -3.21 0.42
N LYS A 342 11.43 -2.12 -0.15
CA LYS A 342 10.01 -1.77 0.07
C LYS A 342 9.03 -2.70 -0.63
N ARG A 343 9.35 -3.21 -1.81
CA ARG A 343 8.55 -4.24 -2.47
C ARG A 343 8.57 -5.54 -1.66
N ASP A 344 9.73 -6.02 -1.26
CA ASP A 344 9.87 -7.24 -0.46
C ASP A 344 9.12 -7.14 0.87
N ALA A 345 9.19 -5.99 1.55
CA ALA A 345 8.45 -5.75 2.78
C ALA A 345 6.93 -5.73 2.55
N ALA A 346 6.45 -5.11 1.47
CA ALA A 346 5.04 -5.08 1.12
C ALA A 346 4.52 -6.47 0.73
N ASP A 347 5.29 -7.23 -0.05
CA ASP A 347 4.96 -8.60 -0.45
C ASP A 347 4.93 -9.53 0.78
N GLY A 348 5.88 -9.37 1.71
CA GLY A 348 5.87 -10.08 2.99
C GLY A 348 4.64 -9.77 3.86
N GLN A 349 4.23 -8.50 3.92
CA GLN A 349 3.01 -8.09 4.61
C GLN A 349 1.76 -8.66 3.92
N ALA A 350 1.67 -8.59 2.60
CA ALA A 350 0.57 -9.15 1.82
C ALA A 350 0.47 -10.67 2.04
N ALA A 351 1.59 -11.39 1.99
CA ALA A 351 1.63 -12.83 2.27
C ALA A 351 1.18 -13.15 3.71
N SER A 352 1.58 -12.34 4.70
CA SER A 352 1.14 -12.50 6.08
C SER A 352 -0.38 -12.29 6.25
N ILE A 353 -0.94 -11.28 5.59
CA ILE A 353 -2.38 -10.99 5.63
C ILE A 353 -3.17 -12.13 4.99
N VAL A 354 -2.73 -12.60 3.82
CA VAL A 354 -3.37 -13.74 3.15
C VAL A 354 -3.30 -14.98 4.03
N LYS A 355 -2.14 -15.26 4.63
CA LYS A 355 -1.97 -16.40 5.54
C LYS A 355 -2.91 -16.31 6.77
N GLN A 356 -2.98 -15.15 7.41
CA GLN A 356 -3.88 -14.93 8.54
C GLN A 356 -5.34 -15.08 8.13
N ALA A 357 -5.74 -14.51 7.00
CA ALA A 357 -7.10 -14.65 6.48
C ALA A 357 -7.44 -16.11 6.15
N THR A 358 -6.49 -16.90 5.63
CA THR A 358 -6.71 -18.34 5.38
C THR A 358 -6.82 -19.12 6.68
N GLU A 359 -5.98 -18.85 7.68
CA GLU A 359 -6.04 -19.52 8.99
C GLU A 359 -7.35 -19.19 9.73
N GLU A 360 -7.81 -17.93 9.67
CA GLU A 360 -9.09 -17.50 10.22
C GLU A 360 -10.27 -18.14 9.48
N ALA A 361 -10.21 -18.22 8.14
CA ALA A 361 -11.23 -18.90 7.35
C ALA A 361 -11.31 -20.39 7.68
N ASP A 362 -10.17 -21.07 7.81
CA ASP A 362 -10.10 -22.48 8.20
C ASP A 362 -10.67 -22.69 9.60
N HIS A 363 -10.32 -21.81 10.56
CA HIS A 363 -10.87 -21.87 11.91
C HIS A 363 -12.40 -21.71 11.91
N LEU A 364 -12.92 -20.77 11.12
CA LEU A 364 -14.36 -20.51 11.04
C LEU A 364 -15.11 -21.67 10.35
N VAL A 365 -14.50 -22.31 9.35
CA VAL A 365 -15.04 -23.52 8.72
C VAL A 365 -15.08 -24.67 9.71
N GLU A 366 -14.03 -24.87 10.51
CA GLU A 366 -13.98 -25.96 11.47
C GLU A 366 -14.96 -25.74 12.64
N GLU A 367 -15.07 -24.51 13.14
CA GLU A 367 -16.09 -24.13 14.14
C GLU A 367 -17.51 -24.40 13.63
N ARG A 368 -17.80 -24.06 12.36
CA ARG A 368 -19.10 -24.35 11.73
C ARG A 368 -19.32 -25.85 11.54
N ARG A 369 -18.29 -26.62 11.21
CA ARG A 369 -18.39 -28.09 11.12
C ARG A 369 -18.68 -28.71 12.49
N GLU A 370 -18.01 -28.27 13.54
CA GLU A 370 -18.27 -28.74 14.90
C GLU A 370 -19.69 -28.39 15.36
N ALA A 371 -20.14 -27.16 15.11
CA ALA A 371 -21.51 -26.75 15.39
C ALA A 371 -22.54 -27.62 14.63
N ALA A 372 -22.33 -27.84 13.33
CA ALA A 372 -23.20 -28.69 12.52
C ALA A 372 -23.19 -30.15 12.99
N LYS A 373 -22.03 -30.68 13.43
CA LYS A 373 -21.92 -32.02 14.00
C LYS A 373 -22.68 -32.14 15.32
N ASN A 374 -22.55 -31.15 16.20
CA ASN A 374 -23.29 -31.10 17.46
C ASN A 374 -24.81 -31.04 17.23
N GLU A 375 -25.25 -30.26 16.24
CA GLU A 375 -26.67 -30.23 15.82
C GLU A 375 -27.12 -31.59 15.27
N LEU A 376 -26.35 -32.21 14.39
CA LEU A 376 -26.64 -33.54 13.84
C LEU A 376 -26.72 -34.61 14.93
N GLU A 377 -25.81 -34.62 15.89
CA GLU A 377 -25.85 -35.52 17.04
C GLU A 377 -27.09 -35.27 17.91
N GLY A 378 -27.48 -33.99 18.08
CA GLY A 378 -28.73 -33.60 18.75
C GLY A 378 -29.97 -34.15 18.02
N VAL A 379 -30.02 -34.02 16.70
CA VAL A 379 -31.11 -34.58 15.87
C VAL A 379 -31.13 -36.12 15.94
N GLN A 380 -29.97 -36.78 15.85
CA GLN A 380 -29.86 -38.24 15.97
C GLN A 380 -30.35 -38.76 17.32
N LYS A 381 -29.99 -38.09 18.43
CA LYS A 381 -30.51 -38.43 19.77
C LYS A 381 -32.04 -38.32 19.81
N ARG A 382 -32.61 -37.26 19.22
CA ARG A 382 -34.06 -37.07 19.12
C ARG A 382 -34.74 -38.17 18.30
N ILE A 383 -34.12 -38.58 17.19
CA ILE A 383 -34.60 -39.71 16.38
C ILE A 383 -34.57 -41.01 17.20
N ALA A 384 -33.46 -41.29 17.91
CA ALA A 384 -33.34 -42.49 18.74
C ALA A 384 -34.38 -42.51 19.89
N GLU A 385 -34.65 -41.36 20.52
CA GLU A 385 -35.72 -41.23 21.51
C GLU A 385 -37.10 -41.49 20.92
N LEU A 386 -37.37 -40.97 19.72
CA LEU A 386 -38.63 -41.22 19.00
C LEU A 386 -38.78 -42.70 18.61
N GLN A 387 -37.72 -43.35 18.12
CA GLN A 387 -37.71 -44.79 17.82
C GLN A 387 -37.91 -45.64 19.07
N LYS A 388 -37.29 -45.27 20.20
CA LYS A 388 -37.51 -45.94 21.49
C LYS A 388 -38.95 -45.80 21.95
N ARG A 389 -39.54 -44.61 21.77
CA ARG A 389 -40.96 -44.36 22.07
C ARG A 389 -41.86 -45.19 21.15
N GLU A 390 -41.52 -45.31 19.87
CA GLU A 390 -42.22 -46.17 18.91
C GLU A 390 -42.13 -47.65 19.30
N ALA A 391 -40.95 -48.13 19.69
CA ALA A 391 -40.72 -49.49 20.19
C ALA A 391 -41.52 -49.78 21.47
N GLN A 392 -41.58 -48.82 22.40
CA GLN A 392 -42.40 -48.94 23.61
C GLN A 392 -43.90 -48.95 23.30
N ILE A 393 -44.35 -48.13 22.35
CA ILE A 393 -45.75 -48.12 21.91
C ILE A 393 -46.09 -49.46 21.25
N THR A 394 -45.25 -49.96 20.34
CA THR A 394 -45.46 -51.25 19.66
C THR A 394 -45.38 -52.43 20.62
N GLN A 395 -44.48 -52.42 21.61
CA GLN A 395 -44.43 -53.42 22.68
C GLN A 395 -45.69 -53.37 23.55
N ARG A 396 -46.18 -52.18 23.95
CA ARG A 396 -47.45 -52.08 24.67
C ARG A 396 -48.62 -52.56 23.82
N VAL A 397 -48.61 -52.32 22.51
CA VAL A 397 -49.63 -52.83 21.60
C VAL A 397 -49.54 -54.36 21.46
N SER A 398 -48.34 -54.94 21.43
CA SER A 398 -48.16 -56.39 21.38
C SER A 398 -48.50 -57.06 22.71
N GLU A 399 -48.18 -56.45 23.84
CA GLU A 399 -48.59 -56.87 25.18
C GLU A 399 -50.10 -56.79 25.35
N LEU A 400 -50.74 -55.72 24.86
CA LEU A 400 -52.21 -55.64 24.80
C LEU A 400 -52.76 -56.75 23.91
N ARG A 401 -52.20 -56.98 22.72
CA ARG A 401 -52.62 -58.07 21.82
C ARG A 401 -52.41 -59.46 22.43
N ALA A 402 -51.35 -59.65 23.20
CA ALA A 402 -51.05 -60.90 23.90
C ALA A 402 -51.93 -61.07 25.15
N MET A 403 -52.25 -60.00 25.89
CA MET A 403 -53.24 -60.01 26.96
C MET A 403 -54.62 -60.36 26.40
N PHE A 404 -54.99 -59.82 25.23
CA PHE A 404 -56.18 -60.23 24.49
C PHE A 404 -56.10 -61.71 24.07
N ALA A 405 -55.01 -62.16 23.44
CA ALA A 405 -54.87 -63.55 23.01
C ALA A 405 -54.85 -64.55 24.18
N ASN A 406 -54.22 -64.24 25.31
CA ASN A 406 -54.09 -65.11 26.48
C ASN A 406 -55.39 -65.15 27.31
N ALA A 407 -56.16 -64.05 27.32
CA ALA A 407 -57.52 -64.05 27.86
C ALA A 407 -58.49 -64.89 27.00
N PHE A 408 -58.20 -65.08 25.71
CA PHE A 408 -58.97 -65.93 24.79
C PHE A 408 -58.36 -67.33 24.55
N ALA A 409 -57.14 -67.62 24.99
CA ALA A 409 -56.47 -68.92 24.80
C ALA A 409 -57.06 -70.04 25.69
N GLY A 410 -57.87 -69.71 26.68
CA GLY A 410 -58.71 -70.68 27.41
C GLY A 410 -59.93 -71.15 26.61
N PHE A 411 -60.22 -70.55 25.46
CA PHE A 411 -61.30 -70.91 24.56
C PHE A 411 -60.70 -71.35 23.22
N GLY A 412 -60.46 -72.66 23.08
CA GLY A 412 -59.86 -73.22 21.88
C GLY A 412 -60.65 -72.86 20.62
N ALA A 413 -59.97 -72.25 19.65
CA ALA A 413 -60.43 -72.22 18.27
C ALA A 413 -59.22 -72.01 17.34
N ASN A 414 -58.85 -73.10 16.68
CA ASN A 414 -57.91 -73.10 15.57
C ASN A 414 -58.61 -72.50 14.35
N GLY A 415 -57.97 -71.53 13.70
CA GLY A 415 -58.32 -71.08 12.35
C GLY A 415 -59.18 -69.83 12.27
N LEU A 416 -58.59 -68.74 11.79
CA LEU A 416 -59.22 -67.82 10.84
C LEU A 416 -58.16 -66.87 10.27
N SER A 417 -57.87 -67.08 8.99
CA SER A 417 -57.12 -66.20 8.11
C SER A 417 -57.91 -64.91 7.88
N VAL A 418 -57.33 -63.76 8.21
CA VAL A 418 -57.86 -62.46 7.80
C VAL A 418 -57.12 -62.01 6.54
N VAL A 419 -57.85 -62.11 5.43
CA VAL A 419 -57.57 -61.51 4.12
C VAL A 419 -57.58 -59.99 4.27
N ASN A 420 -56.52 -59.33 3.81
CA ASN A 420 -56.45 -57.88 3.66
C ASN A 420 -56.65 -57.55 2.18
N SER A 421 -57.75 -56.88 1.84
CA SER A 421 -58.04 -56.46 0.47
C SER A 421 -58.85 -55.16 0.42
N VAL A 422 -58.47 -54.34 -0.57
CA VAL A 422 -59.20 -53.21 -1.21
C VAL A 422 -59.05 -51.87 -0.47
N ASP A 423 -58.26 -50.89 -0.96
CA ASP A 423 -58.39 -50.01 -2.16
C ASP A 423 -59.48 -48.93 -2.07
N GLY A 424 -59.17 -47.73 -2.58
CA GLY A 424 -60.08 -46.59 -2.79
C GLY A 424 -59.50 -45.26 -2.26
N GLU A 425 -58.73 -44.51 -3.04
CA GLU A 425 -59.15 -43.40 -3.93
C GLU A 425 -59.38 -42.04 -3.23
N ALA A 426 -58.62 -41.02 -3.65
CA ALA A 426 -59.04 -39.61 -3.75
C ALA A 426 -58.09 -38.84 -4.68
N SER A 427 -58.67 -38.14 -5.65
CA SER A 427 -58.03 -37.31 -6.68
C SER A 427 -57.91 -35.83 -6.30
N ASP A 428 -57.05 -35.13 -7.07
CA ASP A 428 -57.00 -33.69 -7.45
C ASP A 428 -57.07 -32.58 -6.39
N GLY A 429 -56.34 -31.46 -6.47
CA GLY A 429 -55.37 -30.85 -7.41
C GLY A 429 -54.62 -29.75 -6.59
N GLN A 430 -53.65 -28.94 -7.03
CA GLN A 430 -53.23 -28.40 -8.32
C GLN A 430 -51.95 -27.56 -8.03
N GLY A 431 -51.00 -27.42 -8.97
CA GLY A 431 -49.96 -26.39 -8.87
C GLY A 431 -48.65 -26.72 -9.60
N ALA A 432 -48.51 -26.15 -10.80
CA ALA A 432 -47.44 -26.33 -11.77
C ALA A 432 -46.03 -25.92 -11.31
N ALA A 433 -44.99 -26.59 -11.84
CA ALA A 433 -44.16 -26.04 -12.94
C ALA A 433 -43.00 -27.02 -13.29
N ASP A 434 -42.72 -27.10 -14.58
CA ASP A 434 -41.68 -27.84 -15.32
C ASP A 434 -40.30 -27.92 -14.63
N GLY A 435 -39.47 -28.95 -14.76
CA GLY A 435 -39.28 -29.87 -15.89
C GLY A 435 -37.86 -29.69 -16.47
N VAL A 436 -36.85 -30.29 -15.80
CA VAL A 436 -35.67 -31.08 -16.29
C VAL A 436 -34.88 -30.57 -17.54
N PRO A 437 -33.54 -30.75 -17.73
CA PRO A 437 -32.51 -31.52 -16.99
C PRO A 437 -31.17 -30.78 -16.75
N ALA A 438 -30.27 -31.46 -16.02
CA ALA A 438 -28.83 -31.27 -16.13
C ALA A 438 -28.26 -32.11 -17.28
N SER A 439 -27.46 -31.48 -18.15
CA SER A 439 -26.45 -32.17 -18.97
C SER A 439 -25.31 -31.22 -19.30
N GLU A 440 -24.11 -31.73 -19.10
CA GLU A 440 -22.80 -31.17 -19.46
C GLU A 440 -22.73 -30.80 -20.95
N GLU A 441 -22.03 -29.71 -21.28
CA GLU A 441 -21.03 -29.72 -22.35
C GLU A 441 -20.13 -28.47 -22.35
N SER A 442 -18.89 -28.75 -22.75
CA SER A 442 -17.75 -27.91 -23.13
C SER A 442 -18.01 -26.54 -23.74
N VAL A 443 -17.11 -25.58 -23.45
CA VAL A 443 -16.79 -24.48 -24.38
C VAL A 443 -15.27 -24.26 -24.39
N GLU A 444 -14.67 -24.52 -25.55
CA GLU A 444 -13.34 -24.08 -25.94
C GLU A 444 -13.50 -23.15 -27.17
N GLU A 445 -12.89 -21.97 -27.08
CA GLU A 445 -12.31 -21.14 -28.15
C GLU A 445 -13.14 -20.70 -29.38
N ARG A 446 -13.37 -19.38 -29.54
CA ARG A 446 -12.77 -18.57 -30.63
C ARG A 446 -13.05 -17.06 -30.58
N ALA A 447 -12.06 -16.36 -31.13
CA ALA A 447 -11.84 -14.93 -31.28
C ALA A 447 -12.78 -14.16 -32.23
N ALA A 448 -12.87 -12.83 -32.00
CA ALA A 448 -12.80 -11.72 -32.98
C ALA A 448 -12.98 -10.41 -32.17
N ASP A 449 -11.98 -9.54 -32.04
CA ASP A 449 -11.55 -8.49 -33.00
C ASP A 449 -12.57 -7.35 -33.19
N ALA A 450 -12.18 -6.15 -32.72
CA ALA A 450 -12.34 -4.83 -33.36
C ALA A 450 -12.44 -3.71 -32.30
N GLY A 451 -11.45 -2.82 -32.26
CA GLY A 451 -11.52 -1.61 -31.45
C GLY A 451 -10.18 -0.93 -31.17
N GLN A 452 -9.36 -0.76 -32.22
CA GLN A 452 -8.21 0.13 -32.21
C GLN A 452 -8.66 1.55 -31.83
N ASN A 453 -7.99 2.17 -30.85
CA ASN A 453 -7.74 3.60 -30.87
C ASN A 453 -6.31 3.83 -30.38
N ASP A 454 -5.50 4.01 -31.40
CA ASP A 454 -4.12 4.42 -31.43
C ASP A 454 -3.97 5.78 -30.74
N ALA A 455 -3.17 5.85 -29.67
CA ALA A 455 -2.63 7.10 -29.15
C ALA A 455 -1.11 6.98 -29.16
N VAL A 456 -0.57 6.89 -30.37
CA VAL A 456 0.84 7.16 -30.65
C VAL A 456 1.07 8.64 -30.34
N VAL A 457 1.77 8.91 -29.24
CA VAL A 457 2.47 10.18 -29.05
C VAL A 457 3.53 10.23 -30.15
N SER A 458 3.17 10.90 -31.24
CA SER A 458 4.10 11.28 -32.30
C SER A 458 4.92 12.44 -31.78
N GLU A 459 6.10 12.10 -31.26
CA GLU A 459 7.19 13.03 -31.04
C GLU A 459 7.68 13.49 -32.42
N GLN A 460 7.04 14.53 -32.95
CA GLN A 460 7.53 15.23 -34.13
C GLN A 460 8.82 15.96 -33.75
N HIS A 461 9.94 15.36 -34.15
CA HIS A 461 11.15 16.08 -34.51
C HIS A 461 10.78 17.21 -35.49
N ASN A 462 10.71 18.44 -34.98
CA ASN A 462 10.93 19.62 -35.80
C ASN A 462 12.42 19.93 -35.72
N ASP A 463 13.17 19.40 -36.69
CA ASP A 463 14.36 20.06 -37.19
C ASP A 463 13.90 21.33 -37.90
N ASP A 464 13.89 22.46 -37.18
CA ASP A 464 13.92 23.77 -37.81
C ASP A 464 15.29 24.39 -37.54
N VAL A 465 16.13 24.26 -38.55
CA VAL A 465 17.38 24.99 -38.71
C VAL A 465 17.02 26.38 -39.21
N SER A 466 17.62 27.40 -38.58
CA SER A 466 17.76 28.81 -39.02
C SER A 466 16.89 29.81 -38.25
N GLU A 467 17.46 30.47 -37.24
CA GLU A 467 17.55 31.94 -37.22
C GLU A 467 18.45 32.38 -36.05
N GLU A 468 19.68 32.77 -36.40
CA GLU A 468 20.55 33.60 -35.58
C GLU A 468 19.97 35.02 -35.43
N PRO A 469 20.36 35.76 -34.38
CA PRO A 469 19.71 37.00 -33.99
C PRO A 469 20.11 38.15 -34.94
N SER A 470 19.12 38.87 -35.46
CA SER A 470 19.35 40.14 -36.15
C SER A 470 19.76 41.20 -35.13
N GLU A 471 21.07 41.42 -35.00
CA GLU A 471 21.64 42.70 -34.60
C GLU A 471 21.29 43.75 -35.67
N GLU A 472 20.29 44.59 -35.42
CA GLU A 472 20.17 45.87 -36.13
C GLU A 472 20.69 47.00 -35.24
N ALA A 473 21.98 47.24 -35.39
CA ALA A 473 22.55 48.57 -35.18
C ALA A 473 22.03 49.50 -36.29
N GLN A 474 21.13 50.42 -35.95
CA GLN A 474 20.90 51.62 -36.74
C GLN A 474 21.44 52.83 -36.00
N SER A 475 22.71 53.11 -36.30
CA SER A 475 23.24 54.47 -36.29
C SER A 475 22.64 55.23 -37.48
N ALA A 476 21.80 56.22 -37.20
CA ALA A 476 21.50 57.30 -38.13
C ALA A 476 21.59 58.63 -37.39
N SER A 477 22.71 59.29 -37.57
CA SER A 477 22.91 60.72 -37.42
C SER A 477 21.99 61.50 -38.36
N ALA A 478 21.32 62.53 -37.86
CA ALA A 478 21.38 63.90 -38.38
C ALA A 478 20.25 64.76 -37.79
N GLU A 479 20.67 65.89 -37.21
CA GLU A 479 20.06 67.21 -37.39
C GLU A 479 18.58 67.38 -36.97
N ASP A 480 18.38 68.02 -35.82
CA ASP A 480 17.53 69.20 -35.83
C ASP A 480 18.11 70.30 -34.93
N GLU A 481 18.24 71.47 -35.53
CA GLU A 481 18.76 72.70 -34.96
C GLU A 481 17.67 73.40 -34.12
N ALA A 482 18.15 74.14 -33.12
CA ALA A 482 17.57 75.38 -32.60
C ALA A 482 16.30 75.28 -31.72
N GLN A 483 16.42 75.67 -30.45
CA GLN A 483 16.13 77.03 -29.98
C GLN A 483 16.08 77.06 -28.43
N GLU A 484 16.65 78.13 -27.87
CA GLU A 484 16.31 78.78 -26.56
C GLU A 484 16.46 77.90 -25.29
N GLU A 485 17.22 78.29 -24.26
CA GLU A 485 17.09 79.54 -23.52
C GLU A 485 18.41 79.95 -22.86
N HIS A 486 18.78 81.21 -23.09
CA HIS A 486 19.47 82.02 -22.09
C HIS A 486 18.62 82.13 -20.82
N LYS A 487 19.17 81.81 -19.64
CA LYS A 487 19.08 82.64 -18.41
C LYS A 487 19.74 81.98 -17.19
N ASN A 488 20.61 82.78 -16.55
CA ASN A 488 20.93 82.87 -15.11
C ASN A 488 21.44 81.58 -14.42
N ASP A 489 22.54 81.55 -13.67
CA ASP A 489 23.37 82.54 -12.96
C ASP A 489 24.80 82.01 -12.88
#